data_AF-A0A1M3NBA9-F1
#
_entry.id   AF-A0A1M3NBA9-F1
#
_cell.length_a   1.000
_cell.length_b   1.000
_cell.length_c   1.000
_cell.angle_alpha   90.00
_cell.angle_beta   90.00
_cell.angle_gamma   90.00
#
_symmetry.space_group_name_H-M   'P 1'
#
loop_
_entity.id
_entity.type
_entity.pdbx_description
1 polymer ?
#
loop_
_entity_poly.entity_id
_entity_poly.type
_entity_poly.pdbx_seq_one_letter_code
_entity_poly.pdbx_strand_id
1 'polypeptide(L)' 'MPAEAIGRMYGVHRATATRWILQAKQAVFDETRGELERRYAMSTDTFESIAHDVVHGLDASLSTFLRAPDDE' A
#
# COMPACT_ATOMS: atom_id res chain seq x y z
N MET A 1 7.16 -11.53 4.40
CA MET A 1 8.39 -11.34 3.60
C MET A 1 8.89 -9.89 3.56
N PRO A 2 8.08 -8.84 3.29
CA PRO A 2 8.59 -7.47 3.15
C PRO A 2 9.19 -6.90 4.45
N ALA A 3 8.50 -7.12 5.58
CA ALA A 3 8.93 -6.63 6.88
C ALA A 3 10.21 -7.31 7.40
N GLU A 4 10.41 -8.61 7.11
CA GLU A 4 11.66 -9.28 7.47
C GLU A 4 12.85 -8.75 6.68
N ALA A 5 12.68 -8.49 5.37
CA ALA A 5 13.74 -7.95 4.52
C ALA A 5 14.13 -6.52 4.92
N ILE A 6 13.14 -5.64 5.12
CA ILE A 6 13.36 -4.26 5.60
C ILE A 6 13.98 -4.27 7.00
N GLY A 7 13.52 -5.15 7.89
CA GLY A 7 14.12 -5.31 9.22
C GLY A 7 15.62 -5.63 9.16
N ARG A 8 16.03 -6.57 8.30
CA ARG A 8 17.45 -6.90 8.09
C ARG A 8 18.23 -5.75 7.47
N MET A 9 17.71 -5.11 6.42
CA MET A 9 18.40 -4.04 5.70
C MET A 9 18.73 -2.84 6.60
N TYR A 10 17.82 -2.48 7.50
CA TYR A 10 17.96 -1.31 8.36
C TYR A 10 18.36 -1.66 9.82
N GLY A 11 18.64 -2.93 10.12
CA GLY A 11 19.04 -3.37 11.46
C GLY A 11 17.94 -3.20 12.52
N VAL A 12 16.66 -3.24 12.14
CA VAL A 12 15.53 -3.05 13.05
C VAL A 12 14.72 -4.33 13.22
N HIS A 13 14.03 -4.45 14.37
CA HIS A 13 13.11 -5.56 14.59
C HIS A 13 12.00 -5.60 13.55
N ARG A 14 11.55 -6.82 13.20
CA ARG A 14 10.41 -7.05 12.29
C ARG A 14 9.19 -6.20 12.63
N ALA A 15 8.85 -6.10 13.91
CA ALA A 15 7.70 -5.30 14.37
C ALA A 15 7.86 -3.79 14.06
N THR A 16 9.09 -3.27 14.12
CA THR A 16 9.39 -1.89 13.73
C THR A 16 9.27 -1.71 12.23
N ALA A 17 9.85 -2.62 11.43
CA ALA A 17 9.71 -2.59 9.98
C ALA A 17 8.25 -2.72 9.52
N THR A 18 7.45 -3.58 10.17
CA THR A 18 6.00 -3.67 9.91
C THR A 18 5.30 -2.34 10.16
N ARG A 19 5.61 -1.66 11.28
CA ARG A 19 5.03 -0.34 11.58
C ARG A 19 5.42 0.70 10.54
N TRP A 20 6.67 0.72 10.09
CA TRP A 20 7.10 1.63 9.02
C TRP A 20 6.37 1.38 7.70
N ILE A 21 6.21 0.12 7.30
CA ILE A 21 5.48 -0.24 6.07
C ILE A 21 4.02 0.22 6.18
N LEU A 22 3.37 0.00 7.33
CA LEU A 22 1.98 0.44 7.54
C LEU A 22 1.87 1.96 7.46
N GLN A 23 2.78 2.70 8.11
CA GLN A 23 2.81 4.16 8.04
C GLN A 23 3.05 4.67 6.62
N ALA A 24 3.97 4.05 5.88
CA ALA A 24 4.25 4.43 4.49
C ALA A 24 3.02 4.18 3.59
N LYS A 25 2.34 3.04 3.75
CA LYS A 25 1.09 2.76 3.04
C LYS A 25 0.01 3.80 3.35
N GLN A 26 -0.15 4.15 4.61
CA GLN A 26 -1.12 5.17 5.03
C GLN A 26 -0.79 6.53 4.43
N ALA A 27 0.48 6.96 4.48
CA ALA A 27 0.89 8.25 3.93
C ALA A 27 0.65 8.35 2.41
N VAL A 28 0.97 7.28 1.67
CA VAL A 28 0.69 7.21 0.22
C VAL A 28 -0.81 7.29 -0.05
N PHE A 29 -1.63 6.58 0.75
CA PHE A 29 -3.08 6.61 0.62
C PHE A 29 -3.65 8.01 0.89
N ASP A 30 -3.25 8.64 1.99
CA ASP A 30 -3.76 9.95 2.40
C ASP A 30 -3.42 11.04 1.37
N GLU A 31 -2.18 11.03 0.85
CA GLU A 31 -1.78 12.00 -0.18
C GLU A 31 -2.48 11.75 -1.52
N THR A 32 -2.62 10.48 -1.92
CA THR A 32 -3.34 10.13 -3.15
C THR A 32 -4.81 10.55 -3.04
N ARG A 33 -5.44 10.30 -1.89
CA ARG A 33 -6.81 10.75 -1.60
C ARG A 33 -6.92 12.26 -1.72
N GLY A 34 -6.08 13.01 -1.01
CA GLY A 34 -6.12 14.46 -1.02
C GLY A 34 -5.92 15.05 -2.42
N GLU A 35 -5.04 14.46 -3.23
CA GLU A 35 -4.84 14.90 -4.61
C GLU A 35 -6.04 14.62 -5.52
N LEU A 36 -6.66 13.43 -5.39
CA LEU A 36 -7.85 13.09 -6.17
C LEU A 36 -9.06 13.94 -5.78
N GLU A 37 -9.27 14.17 -4.48
CA GLU A 37 -10.33 15.07 -3.98
C GLU A 37 -10.14 16.50 -4.55
N ARG A 38 -8.92 17.04 -4.50
CA ARG A 38 -8.61 18.37 -5.07
C ARG A 38 -8.78 18.43 -6.58
N ARG A 39 -8.25 17.44 -7.31
CA ARG A 39 -8.19 17.46 -8.77
C ARG A 39 -9.56 17.24 -9.42
N TYR A 40 -10.42 16.46 -8.78
CA TYR A 40 -11.72 16.06 -9.34
C TYR A 40 -12.92 16.67 -8.60
N ALA A 41 -12.69 17.53 -7.60
CA ALA A 41 -13.73 18.06 -6.71
C ALA A 41 -14.63 16.94 -6.15
N MET A 42 -14.00 15.80 -5.83
CA MET A 42 -14.68 14.57 -5.47
C MET A 42 -15.06 14.59 -3.99
N SER A 43 -16.25 14.10 -3.66
CA SER A 43 -16.65 13.92 -2.26
C SER A 43 -15.97 12.68 -1.66
N THR A 44 -15.77 12.71 -0.34
CA THR A 44 -15.30 11.56 0.47
C THR A 44 -15.99 10.25 0.11
N ASP A 45 -17.32 10.25 0.05
CA ASP A 45 -18.10 9.03 -0.22
C ASP A 45 -17.84 8.47 -1.63
N THR A 46 -17.67 9.36 -2.61
CA THR A 46 -17.36 8.96 -4.00
C THR A 46 -15.96 8.37 -4.07
N PHE A 47 -14.99 8.98 -3.39
CA PHE A 47 -13.63 8.46 -3.31
C PHE A 47 -13.62 7.08 -2.64
N GLU A 48 -14.33 6.90 -1.53
CA GLU A 48 -14.37 5.63 -0.81
C GLU A 48 -15.02 4.51 -1.64
N SER A 49 -16.06 4.82 -2.41
CA SER A 49 -16.65 3.86 -3.36
C SER A 49 -15.65 3.41 -4.43
N ILE A 50 -14.91 4.34 -5.03
CA ILE A 50 -13.89 4.01 -6.05
C ILE A 50 -12.69 3.29 -5.44
N ALA A 51 -12.24 3.75 -4.27
CA ALA A 51 -11.11 3.16 -3.55
C ALA A 51 -11.42 1.71 -3.15
N HIS A 52 -12.66 1.41 -2.74
CA HIS A 52 -13.08 0.04 -2.48
C HIS A 52 -12.88 -0.86 -3.70
N ASP A 53 -13.34 -0.44 -4.87
CA ASP A 53 -13.20 -1.21 -6.12
C ASP A 53 -11.74 -1.35 -6.57
N VAL A 54 -10.94 -0.30 -6.40
CA VAL A 54 -9.52 -0.28 -6.78
C VAL A 54 -8.67 -1.13 -5.84
N VAL A 55 -8.96 -1.16 -4.53
CA VAL A 55 -8.20 -1.97 -3.55
C VAL A 55 -8.30 -3.45 -3.88
N HIS A 56 -9.46 -3.95 -4.29
CA HIS A 56 -9.62 -5.35 -4.72
C HIS A 56 -8.76 -5.67 -5.94
N GLY A 57 -8.67 -4.76 -6.91
CA GLY A 57 -7.80 -4.92 -8.08
C GLY A 57 -6.31 -4.81 -7.75
N LEU A 58 -5.96 -3.94 -6.80
CA LEU A 58 -4.58 -3.68 -6.40
C LEU A 58 -4.01 -4.83 -5.56
N ASP A 59 -4.78 -5.41 -4.62
CA ASP A 59 -4.35 -6.56 -3.83
C ASP A 59 -4.09 -7.78 -4.73
N ALA A 60 -4.94 -8.01 -5.74
CA ALA A 60 -4.72 -9.06 -6.74
C ALA A 60 -3.45 -8.81 -7.58
N SER A 61 -3.21 -7.57 -7.99
CA SER A 61 -2.04 -7.17 -8.79
C SER A 61 -0.74 -7.26 -7.98
N LEU A 62 -0.74 -6.78 -6.74
CA LEU A 62 0.40 -6.85 -5.83
C LEU A 62 0.70 -8.30 -5.44
N SER A 63 -0.33 -9.12 -5.18
CA SER A 63 -0.14 -10.55 -4.91
C SER A 63 0.51 -11.27 -6.09
N THR A 64 0.15 -10.89 -7.32
CA THR A 64 0.77 -11.44 -8.54
C THR A 64 2.21 -10.94 -8.70
N PHE A 65 2.44 -9.64 -8.54
CA PHE A 65 3.76 -9.03 -8.70
C PHE A 65 4.77 -9.48 -7.64
N LEU A 66 4.31 -9.66 -6.40
CA LEU A 66 5.13 -10.16 -5.28
C LEU A 66 5.32 -11.68 -5.32
N ARG A 67 4.59 -12.39 -6.18
CA ARG A 67 4.74 -13.82 -6.45
C ARG A 67 5.67 -14.09 -7.63
N ALA A 68 6.66 -13.22 -7.87
CA ALA A 68 7.73 -13.49 -8.84
C ALA A 68 8.26 -14.93 -8.66
N PRO A 69 8.55 -15.63 -9.77
CA PRO A 69 8.48 -17.08 -9.90
C PRO A 69 9.43 -17.79 -8.93
N ASP A 70 9.00 -18.94 -8.43
CA ASP A 70 9.92 -19.96 -7.95
C ASP A 70 10.88 -20.25 -9.12
N ASP A 71 12.12 -19.77 -9.02
CA ASP A 71 13.20 -20.17 -9.91
C ASP A 71 13.37 -21.69 -9.78
N GLU A 72 13.00 -22.42 -10.84
CA GLU A 72 13.33 -23.84 -11.04
C GLU A 72 14.83 -24.03 -11.33
#